data_AF-A0A349SFN6-F1
#
_entry.id   AF-A0A349SFN6-F1
#
_cell.length_a   1.000
_cell.length_b   1.000
_cell.length_c   1.000
_cell.angle_alpha   90.00
_cell.angle_beta   90.00
_cell.angle_gamma   90.00
#
_symmetry.space_group_name_H-M   'P 1'
#
loop_
_entity.id
_entity.type
_entity.pdbx_description
1 polymer ?
#
loop_
_entity_poly.entity_id
_entity_poly.type
_entity_poly.pdbx_seq_one_letter_code
_entity_poly.pdbx_strand_id
1 'polypeptide(L)' 'MIRLGMMGTGNISRDALTPAIGEVDDAVLWSVFSRERERAETFAAANGAVAPTAGHDDLQTFLADPELDAV' A
#
# COMPACT_ATOMS: atom_id res chain seq x y z
N MET A 1 8.50 2.88 13.16
CA MET A 1 7.95 2.94 11.79
C MET A 1 7.29 1.63 11.38
N ILE A 2 5.97 1.62 11.29
CA ILE A 2 5.12 0.51 10.83
C ILE A 2 4.96 0.60 9.30
N ARG A 3 5.21 -0.49 8.59
CA ARG A 3 5.06 -0.64 7.14
C ARG A 3 3.67 -1.17 6.81
N LEU A 4 2.76 -0.28 6.43
CA LEU A 4 1.36 -0.59 6.20
C LEU A 4 1.09 -0.95 4.73
N GLY A 5 0.41 -2.07 4.52
CA GLY A 5 -0.12 -2.47 3.24
C GLY A 5 -1.53 -1.93 3.04
N MET A 6 -1.81 -1.32 1.89
CA MET A 6 -3.17 -0.85 1.56
C MET A 6 -3.95 -1.92 0.80
N MET A 7 -5.04 -2.41 1.39
CA MET A 7 -5.95 -3.36 0.75
C MET A 7 -7.05 -2.64 -0.04
N GLY A 8 -6.88 -2.57 -1.35
CA GLY A 8 -7.82 -1.96 -2.27
C GLY A 8 -7.59 -0.46 -2.52
N THR A 9 -7.99 0.00 -3.70
CA THR A 9 -7.69 1.34 -4.22
C THR A 9 -8.95 2.22 -4.32
N GLY A 10 -9.90 1.99 -3.41
CA GLY A 10 -11.17 2.70 -3.37
C GLY A 10 -11.03 4.16 -2.94
N ASN A 11 -12.14 4.90 -3.01
CA ASN A 11 -12.15 6.33 -2.66
C ASN A 11 -11.67 6.60 -1.24
N ILE A 12 -12.04 5.77 -0.25
CA ILE A 12 -11.60 5.97 1.13
C ILE A 12 -10.08 5.78 1.28
N SER A 13 -9.51 4.79 0.60
CA SER A 13 -8.07 4.55 0.58
C SER A 13 -7.34 5.77 0.02
N ARG A 14 -7.81 6.28 -1.13
CA ARG A 14 -7.21 7.40 -1.84
C ARG A 14 -7.36 8.74 -1.10
N ASP A 15 -8.57 9.03 -0.65
CA ASP A 15 -8.95 10.39 -0.27
C ASP A 15 -8.80 10.62 1.25
N ALA A 16 -8.64 9.56 2.05
CA ALA A 16 -8.55 9.66 3.51
C ALA A 16 -7.40 8.84 4.11
N LEU A 17 -7.37 7.52 3.89
CA LEU A 17 -6.45 6.64 4.63
C LEU A 17 -4.99 6.87 4.24
N THR A 18 -4.69 6.88 2.94
CA THR A 18 -3.33 7.05 2.48
C THR A 18 -2.73 8.42 2.82
N PRO A 19 -3.46 9.55 2.64
CA PRO A 19 -3.00 10.84 3.15
C PRO A 19 -2.73 10.83 4.65
N ALA A 20 -3.61 10.22 5.46
CA ALA A 20 -3.43 10.17 6.91
C ALA A 20 -2.19 9.37 7.35
N ILE A 21 -1.79 8.34 6.59
CA ILE A 21 -0.53 7.61 6.84
C ILE A 21 0.68 8.54 6.64
N GLY A 22 0.62 9.46 5.68
CA GLY A 22 1.70 10.44 5.43
C GLY A 22 1.84 11.51 6.51
N GLU A 23 0.82 11.71 7.36
CA GLU A 23 0.80 12.71 8.44
C GLU A 23 1.35 12.18 9.78
N VAL A 24 1.76 10.91 9.83
CA VAL A 24 2.31 10.29 11.05
C VAL A 24 3.77 9.90 10.86
N ASP A 25 4.62 10.24 11.84
CA ASP A 25 6.07 10.00 11.75
C ASP A 25 6.45 8.51 11.81
N ASP A 26 5.58 7.68 12.38
CA ASP A 26 5.86 6.29 12.72
C ASP A 26 5.12 5.26 11.86
N ALA A 27 4.58 5.67 10.71
CA ALA A 27 4.03 4.75 9.71
C ALA A 27 4.34 5.18 8.28
N VAL A 28 4.36 4.22 7.35
CA VAL A 28 4.51 4.48 5.92
C VAL A 28 3.56 3.62 5.12
N LEU A 29 3.14 4.13 3.97
CA LEU A 29 2.53 3.28 2.95
C LEU A 29 3.65 2.41 2.35
N TRP A 30 3.62 1.12 2.66
CA TRP A 30 4.64 0.17 2.20
C TRP A 30 4.30 -0.34 0.80
N SER A 31 3.17 -1.02 0.68
CA SER A 31 2.72 -1.65 -0.56
C SER A 31 1.20 -1.62 -0.68
N VAL A 32 0.67 -1.93 -1.86
CA VAL A 32 -0.74 -1.81 -2.21
C VAL A 32 -1.20 -3.08 -2.91
N PHE A 33 -2.35 -3.59 -2.51
CA PHE A 33 -3.02 -4.72 -3.15
C PHE A 33 -4.29 -4.27 -3.88
N SER A 34 -4.50 -4.78 -5.10
CA SER A 34 -5.73 -4.61 -5.89
C SER A 34 -5.96 -5.86 -6.74
N ARG A 35 -7.19 -6.14 -7.16
CA ARG A 35 -7.47 -7.26 -8.10
C ARG A 35 -6.84 -7.07 -9.49
N GLU A 36 -6.37 -5.86 -9.80
CA GLU A 36 -5.77 -5.49 -11.08
C GLU A 36 -4.39 -4.89 -10.80
N ARG A 37 -3.32 -5.50 -11.34
CA ARG A 37 -1.92 -5.10 -11.10
C ARG A 37 -1.68 -3.62 -11.42
N GLU A 38 -2.10 -3.20 -12.60
CA GLU A 38 -1.92 -1.81 -13.08
C GLU A 38 -2.54 -0.80 -12.11
N ARG A 39 -3.70 -1.12 -11.52
CA ARG A 39 -4.34 -0.26 -10.52
C ARG A 39 -3.56 -0.19 -9.22
N ALA A 40 -3.02 -1.32 -8.75
CA ALA A 40 -2.20 -1.35 -7.54
C ALA A 40 -0.92 -0.51 -7.74
N GLU A 41 -0.23 -0.71 -8.87
CA GLU A 41 0.99 0.01 -9.21
C GLU A 41 0.75 1.51 -9.38
N THR A 42 -0.30 1.89 -10.11
CA THR A 42 -0.67 3.30 -10.29
C THR A 42 -1.01 3.97 -8.96
N PHE A 43 -1.77 3.29 -8.10
CA PHE A 43 -2.13 3.83 -6.79
C PHE A 43 -0.88 3.94 -5.88
N ALA A 44 -0.03 2.92 -5.85
CA ALA A 44 1.21 2.91 -5.09
C ALA A 44 2.12 4.07 -5.50
N ALA A 45 2.35 4.26 -6.80
CA ALA A 45 3.17 5.34 -7.32
C ALA A 45 2.57 6.72 -7.01
N ALA A 46 1.26 6.90 -7.21
CA ALA A 46 0.58 8.17 -6.98
C ALA A 46 0.61 8.62 -5.50
N ASN A 47 0.75 7.66 -4.58
CA ASN A 47 0.74 7.92 -3.14
C ASN A 47 2.10 7.69 -2.46
N GLY A 48 3.17 7.46 -3.22
CA GLY A 48 4.52 7.34 -2.69
C GLY A 48 4.75 6.09 -1.83
N ALA A 49 4.14 4.96 -2.18
CA ALA A 49 4.42 3.69 -1.53
C ALA A 49 5.91 3.33 -1.66
N VAL A 50 6.54 2.87 -0.58
CA VAL A 50 8.01 2.85 -0.47
C VAL A 50 8.65 1.47 -0.74
N ALA A 51 7.88 0.38 -0.81
CA ALA A 51 8.43 -0.95 -1.05
C ALA A 51 9.07 -1.05 -2.45
N PRO A 52 10.14 -1.85 -2.64
CA PRO A 52 10.75 -2.08 -3.96
C PRO A 52 9.77 -2.64 -5.00
N THR A 53 8.84 -3.48 -4.54
CA THR A 53 7.68 -3.92 -5.32
C THR A 53 6.44 -3.45 -4.58
N ALA A 54 5.91 -2.29 -4.94
CA ALA A 54 4.85 -1.66 -4.16
C ALA A 54 3.42 -1.99 -4.63
N GLY A 55 3.23 -2.54 -5.83
CA GLY A 55 1.90 -2.87 -6.36
C GLY A 55 1.73 -4.38 -6.57
N HIS A 56 0.71 -4.97 -5.96
CA HIS A 56 0.44 -6.41 -5.99
C HIS A 56 -1.00 -6.70 -6.43
N ASP A 57 -1.17 -7.80 -7.17
CA ASP A 57 -2.47 -8.37 -7.54
C ASP A 57 -2.71 -9.80 -7.08
N ASP A 58 -1.70 -10.42 -6.48
CA ASP A 58 -1.81 -11.71 -5.81
C ASP A 58 -1.69 -11.53 -4.30
N LEU A 59 -2.72 -11.96 -3.57
CA LEU A 59 -2.82 -11.76 -2.12
C LEU A 59 -1.74 -12.54 -1.37
N GLN A 60 -1.40 -13.75 -1.84
CA GLN A 60 -0.40 -14.58 -1.16
C GLN A 60 0.99 -13.97 -1.27
N THR A 61 1.36 -13.50 -2.47
CA THR A 61 2.63 -12.80 -2.71
C THR A 61 2.71 -11.49 -1.93
N PHE A 62 1.62 -10.74 -1.84
CA PHE A 62 1.54 -9.51 -1.04
C PHE A 62 1.77 -9.76 0.46
N LEU A 63 1.09 -10.76 1.04
CA LEU A 63 1.20 -11.09 2.47
C LEU A 63 2.48 -11.87 2.83
N ALA A 64 3.18 -12.42 1.84
CA ALA A 64 4.44 -13.14 2.05
C ALA A 64 5.64 -12.20 2.23
N ASP A 65 5.47 -10.90 2.05
CA ASP A 65 6.54 -9.92 2.25
C ASP A 65 6.93 -9.85 3.74
N PRO A 66 8.16 -10.28 4.12
CA PRO A 66 8.59 -10.23 5.51
C PRO A 66 8.80 -8.79 6.03
N GLU A 67 8.80 -7.81 5.13
CA GLU A 67 8.84 -6.39 5.45
C GLU A 67 7.46 -5.75 5.62
N LEU A 68 6.38 -6.47 5.36
CA LEU A 68 5.03 -5.97 5.61
C LEU A 68 4.64 -6.20 7.09
N ASP A 69 4.31 -5.14 7.82
CA ASP A 69 4.00 -5.25 9.26
C ASP A 69 2.50 -5.43 9.52
N ALA A 70 1.62 -4.81 8.71
CA ALA A 70 0.16 -4.90 8.83
C ALA A 70 -0.56 -4.49 7.52
N VAL A 71 -1.85 -4.82 7.41
CA VAL A 71 -2.76 -4.45 6.29
C VAL A 71 -4.05 -3.81 6.76
#